data_AF-A0A151F8U9-F1
#
_entry.id   AF-A0A151F8U9-F1
#
_cell.length_a   1.000
_cell.length_b   1.000
_cell.length_c   1.000
_cell.angle_alpha   90.00
_cell.angle_beta   90.00
_cell.angle_gamma   90.00
#
_symmetry.space_group_name_H-M   'P 1'
#
loop_
_entity.id
_entity.type
_entity.pdbx_description
1 polymer ?
#
loop_
_entity_poly.entity_id
_entity_poly.type
_entity_poly.pdbx_seq_one_letter_code
_entity_poly.pdbx_strand_id
1 'polypeptide(L)'
;MRQVPTFGLVIAIMIVLLAVYISTRVESSLLKFLILFFPVLIVVSAFLGLAQENKIVGQIAKAGYIDQYVAAHGVGTQKAFKEFIRELKDDGYTINPRMEKVLWEEIKKKAGYNYQNSV
;
A
#
# COMPACT_ATOMS: atom_id res chain seq x y z
N MET A 1 10.84 -2.85 8.04
CA MET A 1 9.89 -3.94 7.71
C MET A 1 8.59 -3.31 7.22
N ARG A 2 8.14 -3.62 5.99
CA ARG A 2 6.82 -3.21 5.47
C ARG A 2 5.76 -3.68 6.47
N GLN A 3 5.14 -2.77 7.21
CA GLN A 3 3.90 -3.08 7.91
C GLN A 3 2.82 -3.23 6.84
N VAL A 4 2.69 -4.45 6.30
CA VAL A 4 1.40 -4.94 5.81
C VAL A 4 0.39 -4.55 6.89
N PRO A 5 -0.76 -3.95 6.57
CA PRO A 5 -1.72 -3.56 7.60
C PRO A 5 -2.21 -4.83 8.31
N THR A 6 -1.51 -5.24 9.36
CA THR A 6 -1.78 -6.47 10.11
C THR A 6 -3.19 -6.39 10.68
N PHE A 7 -3.63 -5.18 11.04
CA PHE A 7 -5.01 -4.88 11.39
C PHE A 7 -6.02 -5.25 10.29
N GLY A 8 -5.77 -4.87 9.03
CA GLY A 8 -6.68 -5.20 7.92
C GLY A 8 -6.71 -6.70 7.62
N LEU A 9 -5.57 -7.37 7.73
CA LEU A 9 -5.48 -8.83 7.59
C LEU A 9 -6.21 -9.56 8.71
N VAL A 10 -6.03 -9.13 9.96
CA VAL A 10 -6.70 -9.71 11.15
C VAL A 10 -8.20 -9.51 11.06
N ILE A 11 -8.66 -8.31 10.67
CA ILE A 11 -10.09 -8.03 10.46
C ILE A 11 -10.65 -8.92 9.33
N ALA A 12 -9.93 -9.07 8.22
CA ALA A 12 -10.34 -9.95 7.12
C ALA A 12 -10.48 -11.42 7.56
N ILE A 13 -9.51 -11.94 8.31
CA ILE A 13 -9.55 -13.30 8.87
C ILE A 13 -10.76 -13.44 9.80
N MET A 14 -10.99 -12.46 10.67
CA MET A 14 -12.11 -12.48 11.62
C MET A 14 -13.48 -12.47 10.91
N ILE A 15 -13.64 -11.66 9.86
CA ILE A 15 -14.86 -11.61 9.04
C ILE A 15 -15.12 -12.95 8.36
N VAL A 16 -14.09 -13.59 7.79
CA VAL A 16 -14.20 -14.91 7.16
C VAL A 16 -14.61 -15.98 8.18
N LEU A 17 -13.98 -15.99 9.36
CA LEU A 17 -14.35 -16.93 10.43
C LEU A 17 -15.79 -16.74 10.90
N LEU A 18 -16.24 -15.48 11.05
CA LEU A 18 -17.63 -15.18 11.41
C LEU A 18 -18.61 -15.65 10.33
N ALA A 19 -18.29 -15.41 9.05
CA ALA A 19 -19.13 -15.81 7.94
C ALA A 19 -19.26 -17.34 7.84
N VAL A 20 -18.16 -18.07 8.06
CA VAL A 20 -18.18 -19.54 8.16
C VAL A 20 -19.02 -20.00 9.33
N TYR A 21 -18.85 -19.38 10.52
CA TYR A 21 -19.64 -19.72 11.70
C TYR A 21 -21.14 -19.52 11.45
N ILE A 22 -21.54 -18.36 10.93
CA ILE A 22 -22.95 -18.04 10.64
C ILE A 22 -23.50 -18.99 9.55
N SER A 23 -22.70 -19.32 8.54
CA SER A 23 -23.09 -20.26 7.48
C SER A 23 -23.47 -21.64 8.03
N THR A 24 -22.83 -22.11 9.11
CA THR A 24 -23.19 -23.40 9.75
C THR A 24 -24.52 -23.36 10.51
N ARG A 25 -25.04 -22.17 10.84
CA ARG A 25 -26.29 -21.96 11.58
C ARG A 25 -27.51 -21.72 10.69
N VAL A 26 -27.31 -21.60 9.39
CA VAL A 26 -28.37 -21.34 8.42
C VAL A 26 -28.71 -22.64 7.68
N GLU A 27 -29.98 -22.89 7.38
CA GLU A 27 -30.38 -24.09 6.61
C GLU A 27 -30.42 -23.81 5.10
N SER A 28 -30.86 -22.61 4.71
CA SER A 28 -30.97 -22.21 3.31
C SER A 28 -29.61 -22.12 2.61
N SER A 29 -29.41 -22.97 1.60
CA SER A 29 -28.23 -22.96 0.74
C SER A 29 -27.99 -21.61 0.06
N LEU A 30 -29.07 -20.90 -0.30
CA LEU A 30 -28.99 -19.59 -0.93
C LEU A 30 -28.49 -18.51 0.04
N LEU A 31 -28.94 -18.53 1.30
CA LEU A 31 -28.39 -17.63 2.32
C LEU A 31 -26.92 -17.95 2.62
N LYS A 32 -26.55 -19.25 2.73
CA LYS A 32 -25.16 -19.65 2.95
C LYS A 32 -24.23 -19.11 1.87
N PHE A 33 -24.66 -19.20 0.61
CA PHE A 33 -23.92 -18.64 -0.52
C PHE A 33 -23.72 -17.13 -0.35
N LEU A 34 -24.78 -16.37 -0.06
CA LEU A 34 -24.67 -14.91 0.12
C LEU A 34 -23.75 -14.54 1.29
N ILE A 35 -23.89 -15.23 2.43
CA ILE A 35 -23.09 -15.00 3.64
C ILE A 35 -21.60 -15.24 3.38
N LEU A 36 -21.25 -16.23 2.55
CA LEU A 36 -19.87 -16.53 2.19
C LEU A 36 -19.34 -15.64 1.05
N PHE A 37 -20.21 -15.19 0.15
CA PHE A 37 -19.83 -14.41 -1.03
C PHE A 37 -19.47 -12.95 -0.71
N PHE A 38 -20.27 -12.28 0.14
CA PHE A 38 -20.01 -10.88 0.51
C PHE A 38 -18.63 -10.63 1.18
N PRO A 39 -18.21 -11.44 2.16
CA PRO A 39 -16.87 -11.35 2.75
C PRO A 39 -15.76 -11.44 1.71
N VAL A 40 -15.90 -12.35 0.75
CA VAL A 40 -14.89 -12.56 -0.30
C VAL A 40 -14.75 -11.31 -1.16
N LEU A 41 -15.85 -10.65 -1.53
CA LEU A 41 -15.82 -9.39 -2.28
C LEU A 41 -15.11 -8.27 -1.52
N ILE A 42 -15.36 -8.15 -0.21
CA ILE A 42 -14.71 -7.14 0.64
C ILE A 42 -13.20 -7.39 0.68
N VAL A 43 -12.80 -8.64 0.87
CA VAL A 43 -11.40 -9.05 0.92
C VAL A 43 -10.71 -8.77 -0.41
N VAL A 44 -11.30 -9.21 -1.54
CA VAL A 44 -10.75 -8.96 -2.89
C VAL A 44 -10.62 -7.46 -3.17
N SER A 45 -11.61 -6.65 -2.82
CA SER A 45 -11.56 -5.19 -3.01
C SER A 45 -10.43 -4.53 -2.21
N ALA A 46 -10.23 -4.97 -0.96
CA ALA A 46 -9.12 -4.49 -0.12
C ALA A 46 -7.75 -4.88 -0.71
N PHE A 47 -7.61 -6.10 -1.24
CA PHE A 47 -6.38 -6.55 -1.91
C PHE A 47 -6.12 -5.80 -3.22
N LEU A 48 -7.15 -5.52 -4.01
CA LEU A 48 -7.02 -4.72 -5.24
C LEU A 48 -6.57 -3.28 -4.96
N GLY A 49 -7.11 -2.64 -3.91
CA GLY A 49 -6.66 -1.33 -3.46
C GLY A 49 -5.16 -1.32 -3.10
N LEU A 50 -4.71 -2.31 -2.34
CA LEU A 50 -3.28 -2.47 -1.98
C LEU A 50 -2.39 -2.75 -3.20
N ALA A 51 -2.89 -3.51 -4.18
CA ALA A 51 -2.15 -3.80 -5.40
C ALA A 51 -1.98 -2.56 -6.31
N GLN A 52 -2.99 -1.69 -6.36
CA GLN A 52 -2.89 -0.40 -7.07
C GLN A 52 -1.89 0.55 -6.38
N GLU A 53 -1.93 0.65 -5.04
CA GLU A 53 -0.96 1.45 -4.27
C GLU A 53 0.48 1.01 -4.55
N ASN A 54 0.74 -0.29 -4.60
CA ASN A 54 2.08 -0.83 -4.88
C ASN A 54 2.52 -0.64 -6.35
N LYS A 55 1.58 -0.66 -7.31
CA LYS A 55 1.91 -0.41 -8.72
C LYS A 55 2.32 1.04 -8.97
N ILE A 56 1.62 2.02 -8.40
CA ILE A 56 1.92 3.44 -8.60
C ILE A 56 3.29 3.79 -8.01
N VAL A 57 3.57 3.37 -6.77
CA VAL A 57 4.89 3.55 -6.16
C VAL A 57 5.98 2.83 -6.97
N GLY A 58 5.69 1.63 -7.47
CA GLY A 58 6.60 0.89 -8.34
C GLY A 58 6.84 1.57 -9.70
N GLN A 59 5.84 2.25 -10.27
CA GLN A 59 5.97 3.03 -11.50
C GLN A 59 6.80 4.29 -11.27
N ILE A 60 6.57 5.03 -10.19
CA ILE A 60 7.36 6.22 -9.82
C ILE A 60 8.82 5.84 -9.57
N ALA A 61 9.07 4.70 -8.92
CA ALA A 61 10.42 4.18 -8.71
C ALA A 61 11.09 3.68 -10.00
N LYS A 62 10.34 3.07 -10.93
CA LYS A 62 10.86 2.58 -12.22
C LYS A 62 11.04 3.67 -13.27
N ALA A 63 10.25 4.73 -13.22
CA ALA A 63 10.34 5.87 -14.12
C ALA A 63 11.53 6.81 -13.78
N GLY A 64 12.31 6.50 -12.75
CA GLY A 64 13.54 7.22 -12.41
C GLY A 64 13.32 8.53 -11.64
N TYR A 65 12.08 8.90 -11.31
CA TYR A 65 11.78 10.11 -10.53
C TYR A 65 12.47 10.13 -9.16
N ILE A 66 12.53 8.97 -8.49
CA ILE A 66 13.25 8.84 -7.22
C ILE A 66 14.76 9.01 -7.43
N ASP A 67 15.32 8.48 -8.52
CA ASP A 67 16.75 8.60 -8.82
C ASP A 67 17.12 10.05 -9.18
N GLN A 68 16.28 10.74 -9.94
CA GLN A 68 16.43 12.17 -10.25
C GLN A 68 16.37 13.03 -8.99
N TYR A 69 15.38 12.77 -8.12
CA TYR A 69 15.26 13.47 -6.84
C TYR A 69 16.51 13.25 -5.96
N VAL A 70 16.96 12.01 -5.81
CA VAL A 70 18.13 11.68 -4.99
C VAL A 70 19.42 12.26 -5.58
N ALA A 71 19.58 12.27 -6.91
CA ALA A 71 20.72 12.90 -7.56
C ALA A 71 20.76 14.43 -7.37
N ALA A 72 19.60 15.09 -7.36
CA ALA A 72 19.49 16.54 -7.20
C ALA A 72 19.52 17.00 -5.73
N HIS A 73 18.97 16.20 -4.81
CA HIS A 73 18.69 16.63 -3.44
C HIS A 73 19.18 15.67 -2.34
N GLY A 74 19.69 14.49 -2.68
CA GLY A 74 20.03 13.43 -1.72
C GLY A 74 18.77 12.96 -0.96
N VAL A 75 18.81 13.00 0.37
CA VAL A 75 17.60 12.80 1.20
C VAL A 75 16.67 14.02 1.13
N GLY A 76 17.21 15.22 0.88
CA GLY A 76 16.46 16.46 0.83
C GLY A 76 15.91 16.93 2.18
N THR A 77 15.20 18.05 2.15
CA THR A 77 14.44 18.58 3.30
C THR A 77 12.95 18.25 3.13
N GLN A 78 12.16 18.35 4.21
CA GLN A 78 10.71 18.15 4.13
C GLN A 78 10.04 19.08 3.11
N LYS A 79 10.60 20.28 2.90
CA LYS A 79 10.11 21.23 1.88
C LYS A 79 10.34 20.69 0.46
N ALA A 80 11.58 20.26 0.16
CA ALA A 80 11.93 19.67 -1.13
C ALA A 80 11.11 18.39 -1.42
N PHE A 81 10.87 17.57 -0.40
CA PHE A 81 10.02 16.39 -0.54
C PHE A 81 8.57 16.74 -0.87
N LYS A 82 7.99 17.74 -0.19
CA LYS A 82 6.63 18.19 -0.51
C LYS A 82 6.51 18.77 -1.92
N GLU A 83 7.55 19.44 -2.40
CA GLU A 83 7.60 19.99 -3.76
C GLU A 83 7.66 18.87 -4.80
N PHE A 84 8.51 17.85 -4.57
CA PHE A 84 8.54 16.62 -5.38
C PHE A 84 7.19 15.89 -5.42
N ILE A 85 6.48 15.79 -4.29
CA ILE A 85 5.14 15.21 -4.27
C ILE A 85 4.13 16.07 -5.05
N ARG A 86 4.27 17.39 -5.03
CA ARG A 86 3.41 18.29 -5.81
C ARG A 86 3.66 18.11 -7.30
N GLU A 87 4.92 18.05 -7.74
CA GLU A 87 5.27 17.80 -9.15
C GLU A 87 4.70 16.47 -9.64
N LEU A 88 4.79 15.40 -8.84
CA LEU A 88 4.17 14.13 -9.21
C LEU A 88 2.63 14.21 -9.31
N LYS A 89 1.98 15.03 -8.46
CA LYS A 89 0.53 15.25 -8.56
C LYS A 89 0.17 16.06 -9.81
N ASP A 90 0.99 17.03 -10.18
CA ASP A 90 0.83 17.84 -11.39
C ASP A 90 1.05 17.00 -12.67
N ASP A 91 1.95 16.01 -12.62
CA ASP A 91 2.16 14.99 -13.66
C ASP A 91 1.01 13.95 -13.75
N GLY A 92 -0.01 14.08 -12.90
CA GLY A 92 -1.22 13.24 -12.93
C GLY A 92 -1.17 12.00 -12.02
N TYR A 93 -0.16 11.86 -11.16
CA TYR A 93 -0.14 10.76 -10.18
C TYR A 93 -1.03 11.07 -8.98
N THR A 94 -2.00 10.19 -8.71
CA THR A 94 -2.78 10.26 -7.47
C THR A 94 -1.93 9.78 -6.29
N ILE A 95 -1.37 10.72 -5.53
CA ILE A 95 -0.56 10.42 -4.34
C ILE A 95 -1.37 10.65 -3.06
N ASN A 96 -1.51 9.60 -2.25
CA ASN A 96 -2.14 9.61 -0.94
C ASN A 96 -1.06 9.68 0.18
N PRO A 97 -1.42 10.03 1.43
CA PRO A 97 -0.45 10.18 2.53
C PRO A 97 0.38 8.92 2.79
N ARG A 98 -0.16 7.74 2.48
CA ARG A 98 0.53 6.46 2.63
C ARG A 98 1.63 6.30 1.58
N MET A 99 1.34 6.65 0.33
CA MET A 99 2.29 6.67 -0.77
C MET A 99 3.40 7.70 -0.54
N GLU A 100 3.09 8.88 0.00
CA GLU A 100 4.11 9.87 0.42
C GLU A 100 5.09 9.24 1.42
N LYS A 101 4.58 8.53 2.45
CA LYS A 101 5.44 7.84 3.42
C LYS A 101 6.32 6.77 2.77
N VAL A 102 5.77 6.00 1.83
CA VAL A 102 6.54 4.95 1.13
C VAL A 102 7.61 5.57 0.21
N LEU A 103 7.27 6.63 -0.53
CA LEU A 103 8.22 7.35 -1.38
C LEU A 103 9.36 7.95 -0.56
N TRP A 104 9.06 8.52 0.60
CA TRP A 104 10.07 9.07 1.51
C TRP A 104 11.05 8.00 2.01
N GLU A 105 10.54 6.82 2.37
CA GLU A 105 11.40 5.71 2.80
C GLU A 105 12.24 5.14 1.65
N GLU A 106 11.71 5.08 0.42
CA GLU A 106 12.49 4.69 -0.76
C GLU A 106 13.58 5.71 -1.11
N ILE A 107 13.30 7.02 -1.00
CA ILE A 107 14.30 8.08 -1.14
C ILE A 107 15.42 7.91 -0.12
N LYS A 108 15.10 7.74 1.17
CA LYS A 108 16.11 7.52 2.21
C LYS A 108 16.96 6.28 1.93
N LYS A 109 16.33 5.20 1.51
CA LYS A 109 17.00 3.94 1.18
C LYS A 109 17.97 4.12 0.02
N LYS A 110 17.56 4.80 -1.06
CA LYS A 110 18.41 5.08 -2.22
C LYS A 110 19.50 6.12 -1.96
N ALA A 111 19.21 7.15 -1.16
CA ALA A 111 20.15 8.19 -0.76
C ALA A 111 21.20 7.72 0.28
N GLY A 112 21.20 6.43 0.66
CA GLY A 112 22.31 5.83 1.40
C GLY A 112 22.11 5.67 2.91
N TYR A 113 20.91 5.85 3.47
CA TYR A 113 20.65 5.54 4.89
C TYR A 113 20.74 4.02 5.24
N ASN A 114 21.24 3.18 4.31
CA ASN A 114 21.48 1.75 4.52
C ASN A 114 22.68 1.18 3.74
N TYR A 115 23.73 1.96 3.47
CA TYR A 115 24.99 1.45 2.89
C TYR A 115 26.22 1.74 3.77
N GLN A 116 26.06 1.62 5.08
CA GLN A 116 27.14 1.84 6.03
C GLN A 116 27.13 0.84 7.21
N ASN A 117 26.80 -0.42 6.95
CA ASN A 117 26.97 -1.53 7.92
C ASN A 117 27.38 -2.85 7.22
N SER A 118 28.45 -2.80 6.44
CA SER A 118 29.16 -4.02 5.98
C SER A 118 30.62 -3.68 5.70
N VAL A 119 31.40 -3.48 6.77
CA VAL A 119 32.85 -3.69 6.80
C VAL A 119 33.18 -4.42 8.09
#